data_AF-A0A848D2J4-F1
#
_entry.id   AF-A0A848D2J4-F1
#
_cell.length_a   1.000
_cell.length_b   1.000
_cell.length_c   1.000
_cell.angle_alpha   90.00
_cell.angle_beta   90.00
_cell.angle_gamma   90.00
#
_symmetry.space_group_name_H-M   'P 1'
#
loop_
_entity.id
_entity.type
_entity.pdbx_description
1 polymer ?
#
loop_
_entity_poly.entity_id
_entity_poly.type
_entity_poly.pdbx_seq_one_letter_code
_entity_poly.pdbx_strand_id
1 'polypeptide(L)'
;MRKYFNVIPNGKQTRPIIINILTEAAKVKDHPPDLINIAIEELVKSRCELPSFRVLDELTDQIRRAVNQELFQLVFSRLSSEQIHSFNEFHKKH
;
A
#
# COMPACT_ATOMS: atom_id res chain seq x y z
N MET A 1 19.00 -21.30 18.75
CA MET A 1 18.15 -20.57 19.71
C MET A 1 18.15 -19.10 19.36
N ARG A 2 17.08 -18.60 18.70
CA ARG A 2 16.92 -17.19 18.33
C ARG A 2 16.41 -16.41 19.55
N LYS A 3 17.34 -15.92 20.36
CA LYS A 3 17.10 -14.81 21.31
C LYS A 3 17.75 -13.57 20.68
N TYR A 4 17.37 -12.39 21.17
CA TYR A 4 17.78 -11.05 20.73
C TYR A 4 16.88 -10.46 19.63
N PHE A 5 15.77 -9.87 20.04
CA PHE A 5 15.69 -8.42 20.06
C PHE A 5 14.53 -8.03 20.99
N ASN A 6 14.50 -6.79 21.43
CA ASN A 6 13.40 -6.22 22.20
C ASN A 6 12.21 -5.95 21.25
N VAL A 7 11.68 -7.01 20.66
CA VAL A 7 10.75 -6.95 19.53
C VAL A 7 9.32 -7.04 20.02
N ILE A 8 8.41 -6.24 19.44
CA ILE A 8 6.97 -6.45 19.63
C ILE A 8 6.61 -7.80 18.99
N PRO A 9 6.06 -8.77 19.76
CA PRO A 9 5.70 -10.08 19.24
C PRO A 9 4.80 -9.96 18.02
N ASN A 10 5.04 -10.78 16.99
CA ASN A 10 4.17 -10.81 15.83
C ASN A 10 2.78 -11.33 16.25
N GLY A 11 1.85 -10.40 16.49
CA GLY A 11 0.51 -10.66 16.99
C GLY A 11 -0.52 -9.70 16.38
N LYS A 12 -1.74 -9.69 16.93
CA LYS A 12 -2.81 -8.82 16.43
C LYS A 12 -2.45 -7.33 16.42
N GLN A 13 -1.46 -6.92 17.22
CA GLN A 13 -1.03 -5.52 17.38
C GLN A 13 -0.05 -5.05 16.29
N THR A 14 0.77 -5.93 15.72
CA THR A 14 1.73 -5.59 14.64
C THR A 14 1.11 -5.60 13.25
N ARG A 15 0.04 -6.34 13.05
CA ARG A 15 -0.67 -6.39 11.75
C ARG A 15 -1.10 -5.03 11.21
N PRO A 16 -1.72 -4.11 12.00
CA PRO A 16 -2.04 -2.78 11.49
C PRO A 16 -0.80 -1.95 11.12
N ILE A 17 0.32 -2.13 11.83
CA ILE A 17 1.59 -1.45 11.52
C ILE A 17 2.13 -1.94 10.17
N ILE A 18 2.16 -3.27 9.96
CA ILE A 18 2.57 -3.89 8.70
C ILE A 18 1.69 -3.40 7.53
N ILE A 19 0.37 -3.35 7.73
CA ILE A 19 -0.57 -2.86 6.72
C ILE A 19 -0.27 -1.40 6.37
N ASN A 20 -0.08 -0.54 7.37
CA ASN A 20 0.20 0.88 7.12
C ASN A 20 1.50 1.08 6.33
N ILE A 21 2.58 0.40 6.73
CA ILE A 21 3.87 0.43 6.03
C ILE A 21 3.71 0.00 4.56
N LEU A 22 3.05 -1.13 4.32
CA LEU A 22 2.86 -1.66 2.97
C LEU A 22 1.96 -0.76 2.12
N THR A 23 0.93 -0.13 2.71
CA THR A 23 0.05 0.81 2.00
C THR A 23 0.82 2.04 1.54
N GLU A 24 1.66 2.62 2.41
CA GLU A 24 2.49 3.77 2.02
C GLU A 24 3.53 3.38 0.96
N ALA A 25 4.14 2.19 1.08
CA ALA A 25 5.09 1.69 0.09
C ALA A 25 4.42 1.49 -1.29
N ALA A 26 3.21 0.93 -1.32
CA ALA A 26 2.45 0.65 -2.53
C ALA A 26 1.99 1.91 -3.28
N LYS A 27 1.94 3.08 -2.62
CA LYS A 27 1.67 4.35 -3.31
C LYS A 27 2.83 4.83 -4.18
N VAL A 28 4.06 4.38 -3.89
CA VAL A 28 5.28 4.88 -4.53
C VAL A 28 5.93 3.82 -5.42
N LYS A 29 5.68 2.53 -5.16
CA LYS A 29 6.24 1.41 -5.93
C LYS A 29 5.20 0.34 -6.27
N ASP A 30 5.29 -0.20 -7.49
CA ASP A 30 4.34 -1.20 -8.01
C ASP A 30 4.88 -2.65 -7.97
N HIS A 31 6.19 -2.83 -7.86
CA HIS A 31 6.80 -4.16 -7.94
C HIS A 31 6.78 -4.90 -6.58
N PRO A 32 6.25 -6.14 -6.50
CA PRO A 32 6.18 -6.88 -5.24
C PRO A 32 7.51 -7.03 -4.48
N PRO A 33 8.66 -7.32 -5.14
CA PRO A 33 9.94 -7.42 -4.43
C PRO A 33 10.37 -6.12 -3.76
N ASP A 34 10.09 -4.98 -4.40
CA ASP A 34 10.40 -3.67 -3.84
C ASP A 34 9.56 -3.38 -2.58
N LEU A 35 8.28 -3.76 -2.61
CA LEU A 35 7.36 -3.58 -1.48
C LEU A 35 7.76 -4.44 -0.28
N ILE A 36 8.17 -5.68 -0.55
CA ILE A 36 8.69 -6.60 0.48
C ILE A 36 9.97 -6.02 1.10
N ASN A 37 10.89 -5.50 0.30
CA ASN A 37 12.13 -4.90 0.81
C ASN A 37 11.85 -3.70 1.72
N ILE A 38 10.98 -2.77 1.28
CA ILE A 38 10.58 -1.61 2.09
C ILE A 38 9.90 -2.07 3.38
N ALA A 39 9.00 -3.04 3.30
CA ALA A 39 8.31 -3.54 4.49
C ALA A 39 9.27 -4.18 5.50
N ILE A 40 10.26 -4.94 5.04
CA ILE A 40 11.31 -5.50 5.91
C ILE A 40 12.12 -4.38 6.57
N GLU A 41 12.59 -3.40 5.79
CA GLU A 41 13.36 -2.27 6.31
C GLU A 41 12.60 -1.50 7.39
N GLU A 42 11.33 -1.17 7.13
CA GLU A 42 10.49 -0.42 8.06
C GLU A 42 10.10 -1.23 9.31
N LEU A 43 9.86 -2.54 9.19
CA LEU A 43 9.60 -3.39 10.35
C LEU A 43 10.82 -3.54 11.25
N VAL A 44 12.02 -3.66 10.66
CA VAL A 44 13.28 -3.69 11.41
C VAL A 44 13.53 -2.35 12.12
N LYS A 45 13.34 -1.21 11.45
CA LYS A 45 13.42 0.13 12.07
C LYS A 45 12.43 0.29 13.23
N SER A 46 11.22 -0.25 13.06
CA SER A 46 10.13 -0.18 14.05
C SER A 46 10.26 -1.17 15.21
N ARG A 47 11.34 -1.98 15.26
CA ARG A 47 11.54 -3.07 16.24
C ARG A 47 10.33 -4.01 16.32
N CYS A 48 9.72 -4.32 15.17
CA CYS A 48 8.61 -5.26 15.03
C CYS A 48 9.12 -6.64 14.60
N GLU A 49 8.47 -7.72 15.06
CA GLU A 49 8.88 -9.07 14.66
C GLU A 49 8.53 -9.26 13.20
N LEU A 50 9.52 -9.71 12.44
CA LEU A 50 9.30 -10.04 11.04
C LEU A 50 8.33 -11.23 10.97
N PRO A 51 7.19 -11.07 10.27
CA PRO A 51 6.33 -12.20 9.99
C PRO A 51 7.05 -13.22 9.10
N SER A 52 6.48 -14.41 8.94
CA SER A 52 7.00 -15.35 7.95
C SER A 52 6.93 -14.72 6.55
N PHE A 53 7.88 -15.07 5.68
CA PHE A 53 7.92 -14.55 4.31
C PHE A 53 6.58 -14.72 3.59
N ARG A 54 5.93 -15.87 3.76
CA ARG A 54 4.59 -16.14 3.20
C ARG A 54 3.53 -15.13 3.65
N VAL A 55 3.49 -14.79 4.94
CA VAL A 55 2.53 -13.80 5.46
C VAL A 55 2.82 -12.42 4.88
N LEU A 56 4.10 -12.07 4.73
CA LEU A 56 4.50 -10.80 4.15
C LEU A 56 4.15 -10.72 2.65
N ASP A 57 4.41 -11.80 1.90
CA ASP A 57 4.07 -11.93 0.50
C ASP A 57 2.55 -11.81 0.28
N GLU A 58 1.75 -12.59 1.03
CA GLU A 58 0.29 -12.52 0.98
C GLU A 58 -0.26 -11.12 1.29
N LEU A 59 0.27 -10.43 2.31
CA LEU A 59 -0.14 -9.06 2.66
C LEU A 59 0.28 -8.03 1.62
N THR A 60 1.50 -8.14 1.10
CA THR A 60 2.02 -7.25 0.04
C THR A 60 1.10 -7.32 -1.18
N ASP A 61 0.72 -8.53 -1.55
CA ASP A 61 -0.06 -8.77 -2.74
C ASP A 61 -1.52 -8.29 -2.60
N GLN A 62 -2.10 -8.44 -1.40
CA GLN A 62 -3.41 -7.87 -1.06
C GLN A 62 -3.41 -6.34 -1.10
N ILE A 63 -2.42 -5.71 -0.47
CA ILE A 63 -2.35 -4.25 -0.33
C ILE A 63 -2.05 -3.60 -1.67
N ARG A 64 -1.13 -4.15 -2.46
CA ARG A 64 -0.85 -3.68 -3.83
C ARG A 64 -2.12 -3.68 -4.68
N ARG A 65 -2.91 -4.76 -4.65
CA ARG A 65 -4.18 -4.81 -5.39
C ARG A 65 -5.16 -3.72 -4.94
N ALA A 66 -5.29 -3.52 -3.63
CA ALA A 66 -6.19 -2.52 -3.07
C ALA A 66 -5.77 -1.08 -3.44
N VAL A 67 -4.49 -0.74 -3.25
CA VAL A 67 -3.95 0.60 -3.56
C VAL A 67 -4.03 0.88 -5.07
N ASN A 68 -3.69 -0.08 -5.92
CA ASN A 68 -3.78 0.12 -7.37
C ASN A 68 -5.23 0.33 -7.80
N GLN A 69 -6.18 -0.42 -7.24
CA GLN A 69 -7.59 -0.23 -7.52
C GLN A 69 -8.08 1.16 -7.10
N GLU A 70 -7.68 1.64 -5.91
CA GLU A 70 -8.01 2.99 -5.43
C GLU A 70 -7.41 4.08 -6.33
N LEU A 71 -6.14 3.94 -6.73
CA LEU A 71 -5.47 4.86 -7.65
C LEU A 71 -6.16 4.90 -9.02
N PHE A 72 -6.52 3.74 -9.58
CA PHE A 72 -7.27 3.67 -10.83
C PHE A 72 -8.63 4.37 -10.72
N GLN A 73 -9.36 4.17 -9.63
CA GLN A 73 -10.64 4.84 -9.39
C GLN A 73 -10.48 6.35 -9.24
N LEU A 74 -9.45 6.81 -8.54
CA LEU A 74 -9.15 8.23 -8.38
C LEU A 74 -8.80 8.89 -9.71
N VAL A 75 -7.95 8.25 -10.53
CA VAL A 75 -7.62 8.75 -11.87
C VAL A 75 -8.88 8.76 -12.75
N PHE A 76 -9.66 7.69 -12.75
CA PHE A 76 -10.89 7.60 -13.55
C PHE A 76 -11.93 8.66 -13.17
N SER A 77 -12.12 8.92 -11.88
CA SER A 77 -13.07 9.95 -11.39
C SER A 77 -12.61 11.38 -11.70
N ARG A 78 -11.30 11.64 -11.70
CA ARG A 78 -10.75 12.94 -12.13
C ARG A 78 -10.89 13.14 -13.64
N LEU A 79 -10.56 12.13 -14.42
CA LEU A 79 -10.72 12.16 -15.88
C LEU A 79 -12.18 12.31 -16.29
N SER A 80 -13.12 11.62 -15.63
CA SER A 80 -14.55 11.79 -15.92
C SER A 80 -15.03 13.19 -15.56
N SER A 81 -14.53 13.79 -14.48
CA SER A 81 -14.85 15.17 -14.11
C SER A 81 -14.35 16.18 -15.13
N GLU A 82 -13.12 16.04 -15.62
CA GLU A 82 -12.56 16.88 -16.70
C GLU A 82 -13.30 16.66 -18.03
N GLN A 83 -13.62 15.42 -18.38
CA GLN A 83 -14.40 15.10 -19.58
C GLN A 83 -15.80 15.69 -19.51
N ILE A 84 -16.50 15.55 -18.38
CA ILE A 84 -17.81 16.16 -18.13
C ILE A 84 -17.71 17.70 -18.19
N HIS A 85 -16.66 18.29 -17.62
CA HIS A 85 -16.45 19.74 -17.68
C HIS A 85 -16.24 20.22 -19.13
N SER A 86 -15.40 19.53 -19.91
CA SER A 86 -15.16 19.87 -21.32
C SER A 86 -16.42 19.75 -22.18
N PHE A 87 -17.29 18.78 -21.88
CA PHE A 87 -18.57 18.59 -22.55
C PHE A 87 -19.57 19.71 -22.18
N ASN A 88 -19.65 20.09 -20.90
CA ASN A 88 -20.54 21.15 -20.43
C ASN A 88 -20.13 22.54 -20.93
N GLU A 89 -18.84 22.82 -21.06
CA GLU A 89 -18.34 24.08 -21.63
C GLU A 89 -18.66 24.21 -23.12
N PHE A 90 -18.69 23.09 -23.87
CA PHE A 90 -19.10 23.09 -25.28
C PHE A 90 -20.58 23.43 -25.48
N HIS A 91 -21.45 23.08 -24.52
CA HIS A 91 -22.89 23.30 -24.60
C HIS A 91 -23.36 24.71 -24.16
N LYS A 92 -22.45 25.54 -23.61
CA LYS A 92 -22.74 26.93 -23.20
C LYS A 92 -22.40 28.00 -24.24
N LYS A 93 -21.83 27.61 -25.39
CA LYS A 93 -21.37 28.54 -26.44
C LYS A 93 -22.31 28.68 -27.64
N HIS A 94 -23.51 28.10 -27.55
CA HIS A 94 -24.61 28.24 -28.51
C HIS A 94 -25.91 28.52 -27.76
#